data_AF-D2A491-F1
#
_entry.id   AF-D2A491-F1
#
_cell.length_a   1.000
_cell.length_b   1.000
_cell.length_c   1.000
_cell.angle_alpha   90.00
_cell.angle_beta   90.00
_cell.angle_gamma   90.00
#
_symmetry.space_group_name_H-M   'P 1'
#
loop_
_entity.id
_entity.type
_entity.pdbx_description
1 polymer ?
#
loop_
_entity_poly.entity_id
_entity_poly.type
_entity_poly.pdbx_seq_one_letter_code
_entity_poly.pdbx_strand_id
1 'polypeptide(L)'
;MRENKTQILAHTFKLCKRSDPDFPKCLREAAEFNIHQLVHRFKDLRIPGLKPLLIPSLVNGSGKRAVAVEQLFHNCNLHGFEHVLLEKFE
;
A
#
# COMPACT_ATOMS: atom_id res chain seq x y z
N MET A 1 -4.52 -15.14 -25.23
CA MET A 1 -5.42 -13.98 -25.09
C MET A 1 -4.66 -12.92 -24.30
N ARG A 2 -4.41 -11.74 -24.88
CA ARG A 2 -3.66 -10.65 -24.22
C ARG A 2 -4.66 -9.78 -23.47
N GLU A 3 -4.91 -10.07 -22.20
CA GLU A 3 -5.58 -9.12 -21.32
C GLU A 3 -4.64 -7.92 -21.13
N ASN A 4 -5.14 -6.73 -21.48
CA ASN A 4 -4.39 -5.49 -21.35
C ASN A 4 -4.18 -5.22 -19.85
N LYS A 5 -2.96 -4.91 -19.41
CA LYS A 5 -2.63 -4.65 -17.99
C LYS A 5 -3.58 -3.65 -17.32
N THR A 6 -4.15 -2.73 -18.09
CA THR A 6 -5.18 -1.77 -17.66
C THR A 6 -6.47 -2.44 -17.17
N GLN A 7 -6.88 -3.58 -17.73
CA GLN A 7 -8.10 -4.30 -17.32
C GLN A 7 -7.98 -4.97 -15.95
N ILE A 8 -6.80 -5.49 -15.60
CA ILE A 8 -6.57 -6.18 -14.31
C ILE A 8 -6.73 -5.20 -13.14
N LEU A 9 -6.22 -3.97 -13.28
CA LEU A 9 -6.41 -2.93 -12.28
C LEU A 9 -7.88 -2.48 -12.20
N ALA A 10 -8.52 -2.33 -13.36
CA ALA A 10 -9.88 -1.80 -13.47
C ALA A 10 -10.96 -2.72 -12.86
N HIS A 11 -10.74 -4.04 -12.78
CA HIS A 11 -11.74 -4.97 -12.25
C HIS A 11 -11.68 -5.17 -10.73
N THR A 12 -10.57 -4.76 -10.09
CA THR A 12 -10.33 -4.98 -8.65
C THR A 12 -10.24 -3.68 -7.86
N PHE A 13 -9.91 -2.55 -8.50
CA PHE A 13 -9.78 -1.25 -7.85
C PHE A 13 -11.02 -0.39 -8.07
N LYS A 14 -11.46 0.32 -7.03
CA LYS A 14 -12.42 1.41 -7.17
C LYS A 14 -11.75 2.58 -7.87
N LEU A 15 -12.44 3.13 -8.87
CA LEU A 15 -12.01 4.28 -9.65
C LEU A 15 -12.97 5.45 -9.41
N CYS A 16 -12.42 6.66 -9.38
CA CYS A 16 -13.19 7.89 -9.24
C CYS A 16 -13.09 8.74 -10.51
N LYS A 17 -14.21 9.30 -10.94
CA LYS A 17 -14.23 10.27 -12.04
C LYS A 17 -13.89 11.65 -11.48
N ARG A 18 -12.94 12.35 -12.10
CA ARG A 18 -12.59 13.73 -11.69
C ARG A 18 -13.74 14.72 -11.77
N SER A 19 -14.75 14.43 -12.58
CA SER A 19 -15.96 15.23 -12.74
C SER A 19 -17.03 14.92 -11.68
N ASP A 20 -16.78 14.00 -10.75
CA ASP A 20 -17.71 13.69 -9.67
C ASP A 20 -17.85 14.91 -8.75
N PRO A 21 -19.07 15.41 -8.48
CA PRO A 21 -19.27 16.56 -7.59
C PRO A 21 -18.77 16.31 -6.16
N ASP A 22 -18.64 15.05 -5.73
CA ASP A 22 -18.06 14.65 -4.45
C ASP A 22 -16.77 13.84 -4.64
N PHE A 23 -15.92 14.30 -5.56
CA PHE A 23 -14.63 13.69 -5.87
C PHE A 23 -13.75 13.42 -4.64
N PRO A 24 -13.62 14.32 -3.64
CA PRO A 24 -12.79 14.07 -2.46
C PRO A 24 -13.27 12.85 -1.65
N LYS A 25 -14.58 12.72 -1.46
CA LYS A 25 -15.16 11.57 -0.75
C LYS A 25 -14.93 10.28 -1.53
N CYS A 26 -15.22 10.29 -2.83
CA CYS A 26 -14.96 9.13 -3.69
C CYS A 26 -13.50 8.70 -3.57
N LEU A 27 -12.58 9.66 -3.69
CA LEU A 27 -11.15 9.38 -3.70
C LEU A 27 -10.67 8.76 -2.38
N ARG A 28 -11.15 9.28 -1.23
CA ARG A 28 -10.88 8.70 0.09
C ARG A 28 -11.39 7.27 0.20
N GLU A 29 -12.66 7.03 -0.16
CA GLU A 29 -13.28 5.70 -0.07
C GLU A 29 -12.65 4.70 -1.05
N ALA A 30 -12.29 5.15 -2.24
CA ALA A 30 -11.59 4.35 -3.22
C ALA A 30 -10.18 4.00 -2.73
N ALA A 31 -9.44 4.96 -2.17
CA ALA A 31 -8.11 4.72 -1.63
C ALA A 31 -8.13 3.70 -0.48
N GLU A 32 -9.05 3.85 0.49
CA GLU A 32 -9.24 2.89 1.57
C GLU A 32 -9.56 1.49 1.03
N PHE A 33 -10.56 1.37 0.16
CA PHE A 33 -10.93 0.11 -0.47
C PHE A 33 -9.76 -0.54 -1.22
N ASN A 34 -9.01 0.26 -1.98
CA ASN A 34 -7.90 -0.21 -2.79
C ASN A 34 -6.71 -0.68 -1.93
N ILE A 35 -6.42 -0.02 -0.81
CA ILE A 35 -5.40 -0.47 0.15
C ILE A 35 -5.76 -1.87 0.68
N HIS A 36 -7.03 -2.14 0.98
CA HIS A 36 -7.46 -3.48 1.40
C HIS A 36 -7.29 -4.53 0.30
N GLN A 37 -7.34 -4.17 -0.98
CA GLN A 37 -7.05 -5.12 -2.06
C GLN A 37 -5.56 -5.50 -2.11
N LEU A 38 -4.67 -4.57 -1.73
CA LEU A 38 -3.21 -4.78 -1.68
C LEU A 38 -2.78 -5.76 -0.58
N VAL A 39 -3.69 -6.19 0.29
CA VAL A 39 -3.45 -7.35 1.18
C VAL A 39 -3.03 -8.57 0.37
N HIS A 40 -3.57 -8.74 -0.83
CA HIS A 40 -3.21 -9.80 -1.76
C HIS A 40 -2.09 -9.37 -2.72
N ARG A 41 -1.27 -10.33 -3.11
CA ARG A 41 -0.19 -10.10 -4.09
C ARG A 41 -0.74 -9.99 -5.51
N PHE A 42 -0.35 -8.95 -6.24
CA PHE A 42 -0.60 -8.84 -7.68
C PHE A 42 0.64 -9.30 -8.46
N LYS A 43 0.71 -10.60 -8.78
CA LYS A 43 1.88 -11.24 -9.42
C LYS A 43 2.26 -10.57 -10.75
N ASP A 44 1.28 -10.27 -11.60
CA ASP A 44 1.50 -9.71 -12.94
C ASP A 44 2.04 -8.28 -12.91
N LEU A 45 1.77 -7.56 -11.82
CA LEU A 45 2.24 -6.20 -11.58
C LEU A 45 3.46 -6.16 -10.64
N ARG A 46 3.93 -7.32 -10.16
CA ARG A 46 5.02 -7.46 -9.19
C ARG A 46 4.81 -6.66 -7.90
N ILE A 47 3.55 -6.42 -7.53
CA ILE A 47 3.20 -5.76 -6.26
C ILE A 47 3.12 -6.85 -5.17
N PRO A 48 3.88 -6.73 -4.06
CA PRO A 48 3.80 -7.67 -2.95
C PRO A 48 2.44 -7.57 -2.22
N GLY A 49 2.07 -8.61 -1.49
CA GLY A 49 0.94 -8.51 -0.56
C GLY A 49 1.34 -7.73 0.70
N LEU A 50 0.38 -7.05 1.32
CA LEU A 50 0.58 -6.27 2.54
C LEU A 50 0.28 -7.02 3.84
N LYS A 51 -0.09 -8.32 3.80
CA LYS A 51 -0.38 -9.15 4.98
C LYS A 51 0.38 -10.49 5.00
N PRO A 52 1.54 -10.56 5.69
CA PRO A 52 2.35 -9.42 6.10
C PRO A 52 3.08 -8.79 4.91
N LEU A 53 3.45 -7.52 5.03
CA LEU A 53 4.44 -6.92 4.16
C LEU A 53 5.82 -7.36 4.61
N LEU A 54 6.51 -8.12 3.76
CA LEU A 54 7.89 -8.54 3.99
C LEU A 54 8.86 -7.43 3.57
N ILE A 55 9.66 -6.94 4.52
CA ILE A 55 10.81 -6.06 4.29
C ILE A 55 12.09 -6.88 4.46
N PRO A 56 12.81 -7.22 3.37
CA PRO A 56 13.98 -8.09 3.45
C PRO A 56 15.13 -7.51 4.27
N SER A 57 15.33 -6.18 4.20
CA SER A 57 16.35 -5.47 4.95
C SER A 57 15.89 -4.05 5.26
N LEU A 58 16.01 -3.65 6.52
CA LEU A 58 15.75 -2.29 6.99
C LEU A 58 16.95 -1.87 7.83
N VAL A 59 17.63 -0.82 7.39
CA VAL A 59 18.71 -0.17 8.15
C VAL A 59 18.15 1.11 8.71
N ASN A 60 18.05 1.20 10.04
CA ASN A 60 17.74 2.46 10.70
C ASN A 60 19.04 3.03 11.28
N GLY A 61 19.39 4.23 10.83
CA GLY A 61 20.63 4.89 11.22
C GLY A 61 20.65 5.30 12.69
N SER A 62 21.86 5.55 13.21
CA SER A 62 22.05 6.01 14.58
C SER A 62 21.51 7.43 14.79
N GLY A 63 20.77 7.65 15.88
CA GLY A 63 20.33 8.98 16.28
C GLY A 63 21.50 9.96 16.49
N LYS A 64 21.25 11.26 16.37
CA LYS A 64 22.28 12.33 16.40
C LYS A 64 22.90 12.62 17.79
N ARG A 65 22.81 11.72 18.77
CA ARG A 65 23.14 11.99 20.19
C ARG A 65 24.19 11.02 20.74
N ALA A 66 24.52 11.18 22.04
CA ALA A 66 25.61 10.51 22.74
C ALA A 66 25.63 8.96 22.67
N VAL A 67 24.53 8.34 22.23
CA VAL A 67 24.46 6.90 21.95
C VAL A 67 24.15 6.73 20.46
N ALA A 68 25.11 6.19 19.72
CA ALA A 68 24.96 5.85 18.31
C ALA A 68 24.73 4.33 18.18
N VAL A 69 23.49 3.93 18.00
CA VAL A 69 23.11 2.54 17.72
C VAL A 69 22.61 2.46 16.30
N GLU A 70 23.29 1.70 15.45
CA GLU A 70 22.78 1.29 14.15
C GLU A 70 21.87 0.07 14.34
N GLN A 71 20.66 0.13 13.79
CA GLN A 71 19.71 -0.97 13.87
C GLN A 71 19.59 -1.63 12.51
N LEU A 72 20.04 -2.87 12.44
CA LEU A 72 20.00 -3.71 11.25
C LEU A 72 18.89 -4.75 11.44
N PHE A 73 17.83 -4.65 10.65
CA PHE A 73 16.74 -5.62 10.66
C PHE A 73 16.70 -6.38 9.34
N HIS A 74 16.46 -7.69 9.44
CA HIS A 74 16.33 -8.58 8.28
C HIS A 74 15.00 -9.33 8.34
N ASN A 75 14.39 -9.52 7.18
CA ASN A 75 13.15 -10.29 7.01
C ASN A 75 12.01 -9.83 7.94
N CYS A 76 11.78 -8.52 8.05
CA CYS A 76 10.71 -7.99 8.88
C CYS A 76 9.35 -8.27 8.26
N ASN A 77 8.45 -8.87 9.03
CA ASN A 77 7.05 -8.99 8.67
C ASN A 77 6.28 -7.84 9.33
N LEU A 78 5.79 -6.91 8.52
CA LEU A 78 4.92 -5.82 8.97
C LEU A 78 3.46 -6.25 8.83
N HIS A 79 2.69 -6.08 9.91
CA HIS A 79 1.29 -6.47 10.01
C HIS A 79 0.42 -5.22 10.24
N GLY A 80 -0.88 -5.30 9.93
CA GLY A 80 -1.87 -4.26 10.26
C GLY A 80 -2.36 -3.45 9.05
N PHE A 81 -1.73 -3.57 7.88
CA PHE A 81 -2.17 -2.89 6.66
C PHE A 81 -3.57 -3.34 6.18
N GLU A 82 -4.02 -4.53 6.59
CA GLU A 82 -5.37 -4.99 6.32
C GLU A 82 -6.46 -4.25 7.13
N HIS A 83 -6.07 -3.44 8.12
CA HIS A 83 -6.97 -2.72 9.04
C HIS A 83 -6.86 -1.19 8.88
N VAL A 84 -6.25 -0.70 7.79
CA VAL A 84 -6.12 0.74 7.53
C VAL A 84 -7.50 1.38 7.46
N LEU A 85 -7.69 2.46 8.22
CA LEU A 85 -8.82 3.36 8.12
C LEU A 85 -8.29 4.70 7.63
N LEU A 86 -8.87 5.21 6.54
CA LEU A 86 -8.38 6.42 5.91
C LEU A 86 -9.26 7.62 6.26
N GLU A 87 -8.75 8.47 7.14
CA GLU A 87 -9.46 9.69 7.57
C GLU A 87 -9.51 10.74 6.46
N LYS A 88 -8.43 10.87 5.67
CA LYS A 88 -8.30 11.88 4.62
C LYS A 88 -7.45 11.36 3.46
N PHE A 89 -7.80 11.77 2.25
CA PHE A 89 -6.96 11.64 1.06
C PHE A 89 -6.86 13.04 0.43
N GLU A 90 -5.64 13.58 0.35
CA GLU A 90 -5.38 14.96 -0.10
C GLU A 90 -5.40 15.13 -1.61
#